data_AF-A0A061IIT0-F1
#
_entry.id   AF-A0A061IIT0-F1
#
_cell.length_a   1.000
_cell.length_b   1.000
_cell.length_c   1.000
_cell.angle_alpha   90.00
_cell.angle_beta   90.00
_cell.angle_gamma   90.00
#
_symmetry.space_group_name_H-M   'P 1'
#
loop_
_entity.id
_entity.type
_entity.pdbx_description
1 polymer ?
#
loop_
_entity_poly.entity_id
_entity_poly.type
_entity_poly.pdbx_seq_one_letter_code
_entity_poly.pdbx_strand_id
1 'polypeptide(L)'
;FWLADCHQVLETVGLASQLYRELICVPYMAKFVVFAKTNDPVESSLRCFCMTDDRVDKTLEQQENFEEVARSKDIEVLEGKPIFVDCYGNLAPLTKGAQQLVFNFYSFKENRLPFSIKVNHL
;
A
#
# COMPACT_ATOMS: atom_id res chain seq x y z
N PHE A 1 -21.85 -19.07 -15.12
CA PHE A 1 -21.98 -18.50 -16.48
C PHE A 1 -22.09 -16.99 -16.37
N TRP A 2 -21.48 -16.24 -17.30
CA TRP A 2 -21.53 -14.79 -17.34
C TRP A 2 -21.99 -14.33 -18.73
N LEU A 3 -22.83 -13.31 -18.80
CA LEU A 3 -23.31 -12.72 -20.06
C LEU A 3 -22.49 -11.46 -20.35
N ALA A 4 -22.05 -11.30 -21.59
CA ALA A 4 -21.31 -10.13 -22.04
C ALA A 4 -22.00 -9.54 -23.27
N ASP A 5 -22.44 -8.30 -23.15
CA ASP A 5 -22.98 -7.53 -24.27
C ASP A 5 -21.87 -6.61 -24.79
N CYS A 6 -21.47 -6.80 -26.05
CA CYS A 6 -20.35 -6.08 -26.66
C CYS A 6 -20.42 -6.12 -28.19
N HIS A 7 -20.01 -5.02 -28.83
CA HIS A 7 -20.00 -4.92 -30.29
C HIS A 7 -18.84 -5.72 -30.93
N GLN A 8 -17.68 -5.82 -30.26
CA GLN A 8 -16.50 -6.53 -30.75
C GLN A 8 -16.43 -7.96 -30.18
N VAL A 9 -17.21 -8.87 -30.77
CA VAL A 9 -17.37 -10.26 -30.28
C VAL A 9 -16.05 -11.05 -30.19
N LEU A 10 -15.07 -10.74 -31.05
CA LEU A 10 -13.77 -11.42 -31.05
C LEU A 10 -12.92 -11.09 -29.82
N GLU A 11 -13.09 -9.90 -29.23
CA GLU A 11 -12.32 -9.46 -28.06
C GLU A 11 -12.96 -9.87 -26.73
N THR A 12 -14.24 -10.28 -26.75
CA THR A 12 -15.06 -10.56 -25.56
C THR A 12 -14.40 -11.53 -24.59
N VAL A 13 -13.84 -12.64 -25.10
CA VAL A 13 -13.19 -13.66 -24.26
C VAL A 13 -11.93 -13.09 -23.58
N GLY A 14 -11.14 -12.30 -24.31
CA GLY A 14 -9.94 -11.66 -23.78
C GLY A 14 -10.27 -10.65 -22.68
N LEU A 15 -11.27 -9.79 -22.93
CA LEU A 15 -11.75 -8.81 -21.97
C LEU A 15 -12.38 -9.46 -20.73
N ALA A 16 -13.23 -10.47 -20.93
CA ALA A 16 -13.82 -11.24 -19.82
C ALA A 16 -12.73 -11.94 -18.99
N SER A 17 -11.67 -12.44 -19.62
CA SER A 17 -10.55 -13.07 -18.91
C SER A 17 -9.74 -12.06 -18.09
N GLN A 18 -9.50 -10.85 -18.63
CA GLN A 18 -8.85 -9.77 -17.89
C GLN A 18 -9.68 -9.35 -16.68
N LEU A 19 -10.98 -9.13 -16.89
CA LEU A 19 -11.91 -8.73 -15.84
C LEU A 19 -12.06 -9.81 -14.77
N TYR A 20 -12.17 -11.08 -15.17
CA TYR A 20 -12.23 -12.21 -14.25
C TYR A 20 -10.99 -12.27 -13.34
N ARG A 21 -9.79 -12.05 -13.87
CA ARG A 21 -8.55 -12.02 -13.05
C ARG A 21 -8.54 -10.92 -11.99
N GLU A 22 -9.25 -9.81 -12.22
CA GLU A 22 -9.41 -8.75 -11.21
C GLU A 22 -10.48 -9.13 -10.18
N LEU A 23 -11.62 -9.66 -10.63
CA LEU A 23 -12.79 -9.93 -9.78
C LEU A 23 -12.65 -11.15 -8.88
N ILE A 24 -11.78 -12.11 -9.21
CA ILE A 24 -11.56 -13.29 -8.35
C ILE A 24 -10.73 -12.99 -7.10
N CYS A 25 -10.10 -11.82 -7.02
CA CYS A 25 -9.29 -11.46 -5.87
C CYS A 25 -10.18 -11.26 -4.64
N VAL A 26 -9.83 -11.96 -3.56
CA VAL A 26 -10.62 -11.94 -2.32
C VAL A 26 -10.44 -10.57 -1.64
N PRO A 27 -11.55 -9.87 -1.30
CA PRO A 27 -11.48 -8.64 -0.53
C PRO A 27 -11.26 -8.92 0.96
N TYR A 28 -10.39 -8.13 1.58
CA TYR A 28 -10.11 -8.14 3.02
C TYR A 28 -10.25 -6.74 3.58
N MET A 29 -10.78 -6.63 4.80
CA MET A 29 -10.72 -5.38 5.56
C MET A 29 -9.37 -5.29 6.25
N ALA A 30 -8.60 -4.26 5.93
CA ALA A 30 -7.27 -4.03 6.48
C ALA A 30 -7.10 -2.58 6.96
N LYS A 31 -6.12 -2.36 7.84
CA LYS A 31 -5.70 -1.03 8.30
C LYS A 31 -4.36 -0.67 7.70
N PHE A 32 -4.23 0.58 7.33
CA PHE A 32 -2.94 1.20 7.03
C PHE A 32 -2.40 1.88 8.28
N VAL A 33 -1.14 1.58 8.62
CA VAL A 33 -0.43 2.22 9.74
C VAL A 33 0.89 2.74 9.22
N VAL A 34 1.20 4.00 9.52
CA VAL A 34 2.43 4.66 9.10
C VAL A 34 3.25 4.99 10.33
N PHE A 35 4.48 4.52 10.32
CA PHE A 35 5.49 4.82 11.33
C PHE A 35 6.54 5.74 10.75
N ALA A 36 7.02 6.70 11.54
CA ALA A 36 8.08 7.62 11.16
C ALA A 36 9.22 7.61 12.17
N LYS A 37 10.44 7.86 11.67
CA LYS A 37 11.61 8.16 12.49
C LYS A 37 12.39 9.29 11.84
N THR A 38 12.60 10.36 12.59
CA THR A 38 13.40 11.50 12.14
C THR A 38 14.86 11.18 12.42
N ASN A 39 15.65 10.97 11.36
CA ASN A 39 17.09 10.71 11.50
C ASN A 39 17.90 12.01 11.40
N ASP A 40 17.40 12.99 10.65
CA ASP A 40 18.00 14.30 10.39
C ASP A 40 16.87 15.36 10.35
N PRO A 41 17.11 16.64 10.68
CA PRO A 41 16.14 17.71 10.52
C PRO A 41 15.43 17.79 9.16
N VAL A 42 16.07 17.33 8.09
CA VAL A 42 15.57 17.42 6.71
C VAL A 42 15.01 16.09 6.20
N GLU A 43 15.53 14.96 6.69
CA GLU A 43 15.20 13.62 6.20
C GLU A 43 14.61 12.71 7.29
N SER A 44 13.56 11.99 6.94
CA SER A 44 12.91 11.02 7.81
C SER A 44 12.72 9.68 7.12
N SER A 45 12.77 8.60 7.90
CA SER A 45 12.40 7.27 7.44
C SER A 45 10.94 7.01 7.75
N LEU A 46 10.19 6.53 6.76
CA LEU A 46 8.83 6.04 6.91
C LEU A 46 8.75 4.53 6.73
N ARG A 47 7.79 3.92 7.42
CA ARG A 47 7.38 2.53 7.23
C ARG A 47 5.86 2.48 7.17
N CYS A 48 5.33 2.14 5.99
CA CYS A 48 3.92 1.90 5.82
C CYS A 48 3.63 0.41 5.98
N PHE A 49 2.52 0.10 6.64
CA PHE A 49 2.02 -1.25 6.80
C PHE A 49 0.59 -1.34 6.31
N CYS A 50 0.21 -2.50 5.76
CA CYS A 50 -1.18 -2.89 5.54
C CYS A 50 -1.44 -4.24 6.22
N MET A 51 -2.37 -4.28 7.19
CA MET A 51 -2.57 -5.45 8.05
C MET A 51 -4.05 -5.77 8.29
N THR A 52 -4.36 -7.05 8.42
CA THR A 52 -5.73 -7.60 8.57
C THR A 52 -6.15 -7.86 10.02
N ASP A 53 -5.23 -7.72 10.99
CA ASP A 53 -5.47 -8.05 12.41
C ASP A 53 -4.74 -7.08 13.35
N ASP A 54 -5.25 -6.95 14.57
CA ASP A 54 -5.05 -5.91 15.59
C ASP A 54 -3.94 -6.19 16.61
N ARG A 55 -2.98 -7.09 16.33
CA ARG A 55 -1.74 -7.10 17.11
C ARG A 55 -0.85 -5.94 16.68
N VAL A 56 -1.28 -4.76 17.13
CA VAL A 56 -0.75 -3.43 16.87
C VAL A 56 0.60 -3.19 17.55
N ASP A 57 1.01 -4.08 18.46
CA ASP A 57 2.33 -4.02 19.08
C ASP A 57 3.40 -4.44 18.08
N LYS A 58 3.71 -3.50 17.19
CA LYS A 58 4.87 -3.44 16.31
C LYS A 58 6.10 -3.19 17.18
N THR A 59 6.43 -4.18 18.01
CA THR A 59 7.49 -4.10 19.01
C THR A 59 8.83 -3.75 18.38
N LEU A 60 9.06 -4.17 17.13
CA LEU A 60 10.26 -3.82 16.38
C LEU A 60 10.32 -2.31 16.10
N GLU A 61 9.23 -1.71 15.63
CA GLU A 61 9.14 -0.27 15.37
C GLU A 61 9.40 0.52 16.66
N GLN A 62 8.79 0.10 17.77
CA GLN A 62 9.04 0.71 19.08
C GLN A 62 10.49 0.55 19.53
N GLN A 63 11.08 -0.65 19.40
CA GLN A 63 12.49 -0.91 19.75
C GLN A 63 13.46 -0.09 18.90
N GLU A 64 13.11 0.20 17.65
CA GLU A 64 13.91 1.02 16.75
C GLU A 64 13.60 2.53 16.86
N ASN A 65 12.77 2.93 17.82
CA ASN A 65 12.33 4.30 18.08
C ASN A 65 11.60 4.94 16.88
N PHE A 66 10.73 4.17 16.22
CA PHE A 66 9.74 4.68 15.29
C PHE A 66 8.45 5.03 16.04
N GLU A 67 7.83 6.14 15.65
CA GLU A 67 6.56 6.62 16.19
C GLU A 67 5.44 6.41 15.18
N GLU A 68 4.27 5.99 15.65
CA GLU A 68 3.08 5.94 14.81
C GLU A 68 2.60 7.37 14.52
N VAL A 69 2.57 7.75 13.26
CA VAL A 69 2.16 9.10 12.82
C VAL A 69 0.78 9.12 12.15
N ALA A 70 0.30 7.96 11.69
CA ALA A 70 -1.02 7.85 11.10
C ALA A 70 -1.56 6.42 11.17
N ARG A 71 -2.89 6.32 11.28
CA ARG A 71 -3.66 5.08 11.23
C ARG A 71 -4.98 5.31 10.51
N SER A 72 -5.31 4.44 9.56
CA SER A 72 -6.61 4.46 8.89
C SER A 72 -7.68 3.73 9.68
N LYS A 73 -8.94 3.95 9.29
CA LYS A 73 -10.02 2.99 9.56
C LYS A 73 -9.80 1.70 8.75
N ASP A 74 -10.65 0.70 8.96
CA ASP A 74 -10.69 -0.47 8.09
C ASP A 74 -11.08 -0.08 6.66
N ILE A 75 -10.26 -0.51 5.70
CA ILE A 75 -10.44 -0.25 4.27
C ILE A 75 -10.38 -1.60 3.55
N GLU A 76 -11.21 -1.77 2.52
CA GLU A 76 -11.15 -2.94 1.65
C GLU A 76 -9.88 -2.93 0.80
N VAL A 77 -9.14 -4.03 0.83
CA VAL A 77 -7.96 -4.30 0.01
C VAL A 77 -8.06 -5.69 -0.61
N LEU A 78 -7.48 -5.87 -1.79
CA LEU A 78 -7.60 -7.11 -2.56
C LEU A 78 -6.34 -7.98 -2.41
N GLU A 79 -6.54 -9.28 -2.14
CA GLU A 79 -5.47 -10.27 -2.03
C GLU A 79 -4.57 -10.30 -3.27
N GLY A 80 -3.26 -10.21 -3.06
CA GLY A 80 -2.22 -10.28 -4.08
C GLY A 80 -2.09 -9.03 -4.96
N LYS A 81 -2.90 -7.98 -4.75
CA LYS A 81 -2.86 -6.77 -5.55
C LYS A 81 -1.81 -5.77 -5.06
N PRO A 82 -1.18 -5.02 -5.98
CA PRO A 82 -0.23 -3.97 -5.63
C PRO A 82 -0.97 -2.77 -5.01
N ILE A 83 -0.34 -2.18 -4.00
CA ILE A 83 -0.72 -0.92 -3.36
C ILE A 83 0.38 0.08 -3.69
N PHE A 84 0.00 1.12 -4.43
CA PHE A 84 0.87 2.24 -4.77
C PHE A 84 0.78 3.31 -3.68
N VAL A 85 1.92 3.86 -3.29
CA VAL A 85 2.03 4.89 -2.26
C VAL A 85 2.64 6.15 -2.86
N ASP A 86 2.05 7.30 -2.58
CA ASP A 86 2.58 8.60 -2.93
C ASP A 86 2.59 9.51 -1.70
N CYS A 87 3.48 10.50 -1.71
CA CYS A 87 3.49 11.58 -0.71
C CYS A 87 3.18 12.90 -1.40
N TYR A 88 2.29 13.68 -0.80
CA TYR A 88 1.88 15.00 -1.30
C TYR A 88 2.08 16.05 -0.20
N GLY A 89 2.10 17.32 -0.59
CA GLY A 89 2.25 18.44 0.34
C GLY A 89 3.72 18.76 0.64
N ASN A 90 4.05 18.95 1.91
CA ASN A 90 5.39 19.36 2.34
C ASN A 90 6.41 18.20 2.39
N LEU A 91 6.03 16.98 2.01
CA LEU A 91 6.90 15.81 2.01
C LEU A 91 7.10 15.29 0.58
N ALA A 92 8.35 15.01 0.21
CA ALA A 92 8.69 14.29 -1.02
C ALA A 92 9.40 12.98 -0.70
N PRO A 93 9.03 11.86 -1.36
CA PRO A 93 9.76 10.62 -1.20
C PRO A 93 11.13 10.70 -1.87
N LEU A 94 12.14 10.19 -1.20
CA LEU A 94 13.50 10.05 -1.71
C LEU A 94 13.59 8.74 -2.51
N THR A 95 13.04 8.74 -3.72
CA THR A 95 13.14 7.60 -4.64
C THR A 95 14.44 7.68 -5.43
N LYS A 96 15.14 6.54 -5.60
CA LYS A 96 16.28 6.46 -6.51
C LYS A 96 15.74 6.44 -7.95
N GLY A 97 15.84 7.57 -8.65
CA GLY A 97 15.23 7.74 -9.97
C GLY A 97 13.70 7.84 -9.91
N ALA A 98 13.03 7.57 -11.03
CA ALA A 98 11.56 7.59 -11.15
C ALA A 98 10.89 6.29 -10.65
N GLN A 99 11.39 5.70 -9.56
CA GLN A 99 10.87 4.44 -9.04
C GLN A 99 9.60 4.67 -8.21
N GLN A 100 8.48 4.04 -8.61
CA GLN A 100 7.22 4.09 -7.88
C GLN A 100 7.32 3.32 -6.55
N LEU A 101 6.82 3.92 -5.47
CA LEU A 101 6.67 3.22 -4.19
C LEU A 101 5.46 2.28 -4.27
N VAL A 102 5.71 0.98 -4.11
CA VAL A 102 4.69 -0.06 -4.26
C VAL A 102 5.01 -1.28 -3.40
N PHE A 103 3.98 -1.93 -2.86
CA PHE A 103 4.07 -3.25 -2.23
C PHE A 103 2.79 -4.04 -2.50
N ASN A 104 2.84 -5.36 -2.45
CA ASN A 104 1.64 -6.18 -2.60
C ASN A 104 1.02 -6.47 -1.24
N PHE A 105 -0.30 -6.54 -1.20
CA PHE A 105 -1.02 -7.00 -0.02
C PHE A 105 -1.24 -8.52 -0.07
N TYR A 106 -0.90 -9.19 1.01
CA TYR A 106 -1.27 -10.58 1.29
C TYR A 106 -1.88 -10.65 2.69
N SER A 107 -3.07 -11.24 2.78
CA SER A 107 -3.77 -11.44 4.05
C SER A 107 -2.93 -12.25 5.03
N PHE A 108 -3.07 -11.92 6.31
CA PHE A 108 -2.37 -12.58 7.43
C PHE A 108 -0.83 -12.61 7.33
N LYS A 109 -0.23 -11.74 6.50
CA LYS A 109 1.21 -11.52 6.40
C LYS A 109 1.56 -10.09 6.78
N GLU A 110 2.82 -9.86 7.13
CA GLU A 110 3.35 -8.51 7.24
C GLU A 110 3.55 -7.92 5.85
N ASN A 111 2.71 -6.96 5.48
CA ASN A 111 2.88 -6.16 4.28
C ASN A 111 3.52 -4.83 4.69
N ARG A 112 4.80 -4.65 4.39
CA ARG A 112 5.62 -3.53 4.85
C ARG A 112 6.32 -2.85 3.67
N LEU A 113 6.27 -1.52 3.64
CA LEU A 113 6.97 -0.68 2.69
C LEU A 113 7.83 0.37 3.43
N PRO A 114 9.16 0.17 3.52
CA PRO A 114 10.07 1.18 4.02
C PRO A 114 10.49 2.16 2.90
N PHE A 115 10.55 3.44 3.21
CA PHE A 115 11.08 4.47 2.30
C PHE A 115 11.53 5.71 3.07
N SER A 116 12.36 6.54 2.45
CA SER A 116 12.78 7.83 3.03
C SER A 116 12.00 8.97 2.41
N ILE A 117 11.79 10.02 3.18
CA ILE A 117 11.17 11.28 2.76
C ILE A 117 12.07 12.45 3.12
N LYS A 118 11.92 13.55 2.39
CA LYS A 118 12.47 14.86 2.75
C LYS A 118 11.35 15.88 2.88
N VAL A 119 11.55 16.87 3.74
CA VAL A 119 10.68 18.05 3.79
C VAL A 119 11.02 18.95 2.60
N ASN A 120 10.02 19.30 1.78
CA ASN A 120 10.22 20.12 0.59
C ASN A 120 10.54 21.57 0.96
N HIS A 121 9.89 22.16 1.97
CA HIS A 121 10.15 23.51 2.50
C HIS A 121 9.64 23.64 3.95
N LEU A 122 10.39 24.31 4.83
CA LEU A 122 9.92 24.87 6.11
C LEU A 122 9.34 26.27 5.89
#